data_AF-A0A6P0V8T7-F1
#
_entry.id   AF-A0A6P0V8T7-F1
#
_cell.length_a   1.000
_cell.length_b   1.000
_cell.length_c   1.000
_cell.angle_alpha   90.00
_cell.angle_beta   90.00
_cell.angle_gamma   90.00
#
_symmetry.space_group_name_H-M   'P 1'
#
loop_
_entity.id
_entity.type
_entity.pdbx_description
1 polymer ?
#
loop_
_entity_poly.entity_id
_entity_poly.type
_entity_poly.pdbx_seq_one_letter_code
_entity_poly.pdbx_strand_id
1 'polypeptide(L)'
;MAVAEELTIVPLSEANQQPAVSSSREEPTLVAQISGDGSQTNLLEQIKDYNRSAPSSLGQVTSVNDLLDVSPGDWAYDALRELVEDYKCIVGYPDRTFRGNRPTSRYEFAAGLRACLDRIQELIAAGGTVTEEDLEKLRTLIQQFDAELAVLGTRVDNLDARVAFLEDHQFSTTTKLEGQVIFGVASVITGDDANGNEIDEVPILADRVRLELNTSFTGDDLLFTRLSAGNFPEFSEVTGTAEGEIGFAQPEGNDVGLEVLYYSFPIGDHTQGIVMATGGAADDFASTVNLLDGDGAEGAVSAFGTRNPIYFPVGDAGAAITSQLGDIFELSLGYLAGDASNPAQGSGLFDGPYSALGQLVISPIEGLDIGLTYIHSYNQLDTGTGSNLSNFRGLVEGLDDNPDGRNVATSSNSYGVELSWQLSKNIVIGGWGGYTNARTLSTAGGLINRGSLDIWNWAATLGFPDLGKEGNLLGFVVGMEPRVTDSNIILPGGIANEDDDTSLHIEAFYQYQITDNIAITPGVIWITAPNHNDNNDDLVIGTIRATFSF
;
A
#
# COMPACT_ATOMS: atom_id res chain seq x y z
N MET A 1 31.90 26.60 -71.36
CA MET A 1 33.04 25.73 -71.69
C MET A 1 32.54 24.29 -71.54
N ALA A 2 32.86 23.42 -72.49
CA ALA A 2 32.43 22.01 -72.57
C ALA A 2 33.12 21.13 -71.49
N VAL A 3 32.73 19.89 -71.14
CA VAL A 3 31.65 18.96 -71.61
C VAL A 3 31.33 17.90 -70.51
N ALA A 4 30.44 16.93 -70.78
CA ALA A 4 30.09 15.77 -69.94
C ALA A 4 31.26 14.75 -69.77
N GLU A 5 31.19 13.69 -68.95
CA GLU A 5 30.65 12.33 -69.21
C GLU A 5 31.13 11.41 -68.02
N GLU A 6 30.59 10.24 -67.63
CA GLU A 6 29.33 9.48 -67.83
C GLU A 6 29.22 8.39 -66.70
N LEU A 7 28.10 7.66 -66.55
CA LEU A 7 27.93 6.51 -65.62
C LEU A 7 28.44 5.17 -66.22
N THR A 8 28.70 4.15 -65.38
CA THR A 8 28.65 2.72 -65.77
C THR A 8 28.28 1.80 -64.58
N ILE A 9 27.72 0.61 -64.87
CA ILE A 9 26.93 -0.23 -63.93
C ILE A 9 27.33 -1.73 -63.98
N VAL A 10 27.52 -2.37 -62.80
CA VAL A 10 27.31 -3.81 -62.36
C VAL A 10 27.73 -4.95 -63.31
N PRO A 11 28.65 -5.90 -62.94
CA PRO A 11 28.42 -7.21 -62.25
C PRO A 11 27.80 -7.41 -60.84
N LEU A 12 27.13 -8.56 -60.65
CA LEU A 12 26.76 -9.23 -59.37
C LEU A 12 27.05 -10.75 -59.47
N SER A 13 27.88 -11.30 -58.58
CA SER A 13 28.00 -12.72 -58.15
C SER A 13 29.08 -12.78 -57.04
N GLU A 14 29.12 -13.68 -56.06
CA GLU A 14 28.44 -14.97 -55.83
C GLU A 14 28.39 -15.25 -54.31
N ALA A 15 27.68 -16.29 -53.86
CA ALA A 15 27.48 -16.57 -52.43
C ALA A 15 28.65 -17.32 -51.75
N ASN A 16 28.93 -17.03 -50.46
CA ASN A 16 28.88 -18.07 -49.40
C ASN A 16 29.15 -17.57 -47.95
N GLN A 17 28.32 -18.07 -47.04
CA GLN A 17 28.59 -18.64 -45.71
C GLN A 17 29.75 -18.12 -44.82
N GLN A 18 29.38 -17.75 -43.59
CA GLN A 18 30.28 -17.61 -42.43
C GLN A 18 31.03 -18.90 -42.11
N PRO A 19 32.26 -18.79 -41.59
CA PRO A 19 32.82 -19.71 -40.61
C PRO A 19 32.91 -19.05 -39.22
N ALA A 20 32.35 -19.69 -38.20
CA ALA A 20 32.58 -19.32 -36.81
C ALA A 20 33.96 -19.82 -36.36
N VAL A 21 34.74 -18.98 -35.65
CA VAL A 21 35.94 -19.40 -34.92
C VAL A 21 35.94 -18.73 -33.55
N SER A 22 36.09 -19.54 -32.52
CA SER A 22 36.14 -19.14 -31.11
C SER A 22 37.49 -18.53 -30.73
N SER A 23 37.48 -17.49 -29.91
CA SER A 23 38.61 -17.15 -29.03
C SER A 23 38.10 -16.70 -27.67
N SER A 24 38.27 -17.55 -26.66
CA SER A 24 38.07 -17.22 -25.25
C SER A 24 39.13 -16.23 -24.75
N ARG A 25 38.72 -15.21 -23.99
CA ARG A 25 39.58 -14.47 -23.07
C ARG A 25 38.82 -14.16 -21.79
N GLU A 26 39.45 -14.42 -20.66
CA GLU A 26 38.84 -14.44 -19.33
C GLU A 26 38.75 -13.03 -18.74
N GLU A 27 37.66 -12.75 -18.02
CA GLU A 27 37.61 -11.72 -16.97
C GLU A 27 37.45 -12.40 -15.60
N PRO A 28 37.99 -11.82 -14.52
CA PRO A 28 38.09 -12.50 -13.23
C PRO A 28 36.76 -12.43 -12.44
N THR A 29 35.96 -13.49 -12.50
CA THR A 29 34.85 -13.68 -11.55
C THR A 29 35.38 -13.93 -10.14
N LEU A 30 35.13 -12.98 -9.22
CA LEU A 30 35.39 -13.16 -7.79
C LEU A 30 34.30 -14.06 -7.18
N VAL A 31 34.37 -15.37 -7.44
CA VAL A 31 33.46 -16.35 -6.85
C VAL A 31 33.83 -16.58 -5.39
N ALA A 32 33.06 -16.02 -4.46
CA ALA A 32 33.08 -16.44 -3.07
C ALA A 32 32.59 -17.90 -2.98
N GLN A 33 33.54 -18.84 -2.85
CA GLN A 33 33.21 -20.23 -2.60
C GLN A 33 32.63 -20.38 -1.18
N ILE A 34 31.30 -20.34 -1.07
CA ILE A 34 30.61 -20.92 0.09
C ILE A 34 30.67 -22.43 -0.08
N SER A 35 31.64 -23.05 0.58
CA SER A 35 31.74 -24.51 0.69
C SER A 35 30.45 -25.06 1.30
N GLY A 36 29.66 -25.78 0.50
CA GLY A 36 28.40 -26.38 0.96
C GLY A 36 28.66 -27.45 2.02
N ASP A 37 28.31 -27.14 3.27
CA ASP A 37 28.33 -28.10 4.37
C ASP A 37 27.09 -29.00 4.31
N GLY A 38 27.30 -30.28 3.97
CA GLY A 38 26.26 -31.32 3.90
C GLY A 38 25.55 -31.64 5.23
N SER A 39 25.93 -30.94 6.29
CA SER A 39 25.22 -30.84 7.57
C SER A 39 23.81 -30.24 7.45
N GLN A 40 23.63 -29.16 6.67
CA GLN A 40 22.40 -28.36 6.73
C GLN A 40 21.18 -29.01 6.04
N THR A 41 21.39 -29.74 4.94
CA THR A 41 20.31 -30.44 4.23
C THR A 41 19.72 -31.56 5.08
N ASN A 42 20.57 -32.32 5.78
CA ASN A 42 20.14 -33.34 6.74
C ASN A 42 19.33 -32.75 7.90
N LEU A 43 19.67 -31.54 8.36
CA LEU A 43 18.97 -30.88 9.45
C LEU A 43 17.56 -30.42 9.02
N LEU A 44 17.42 -29.86 7.81
CA LEU A 44 16.11 -29.46 7.26
C LEU A 44 15.19 -30.67 6.98
N GLU A 45 15.75 -31.80 6.56
CA GLU A 45 15.01 -33.04 6.36
C GLU A 45 14.58 -33.65 7.72
N GLN A 46 15.48 -33.65 8.73
CA GLN A 46 15.13 -34.02 10.11
C GLN A 46 14.05 -33.12 10.73
N ILE A 47 14.08 -31.80 10.47
CA ILE A 47 13.05 -30.86 10.96
C ILE A 47 11.70 -31.13 10.27
N LYS A 48 11.68 -31.46 8.98
CA LYS A 48 10.44 -31.82 8.26
C LYS A 48 9.86 -33.15 8.75
N ASP A 49 10.69 -34.13 9.10
CA ASP A 49 10.24 -35.39 9.71
C ASP A 49 9.79 -35.20 11.17
N TYR A 50 10.40 -34.27 11.93
CA TYR A 50 9.92 -33.87 13.26
C TYR A 50 8.55 -33.16 13.18
N ASN A 51 8.36 -32.21 12.26
CA ASN A 51 7.09 -31.50 12.12
C ASN A 51 5.95 -32.36 11.54
N ARG A 52 6.26 -33.39 10.74
CA ARG A 52 5.28 -34.44 10.39
C ARG A 52 4.93 -35.37 11.55
N SER A 53 5.66 -35.25 12.67
CA SER A 53 5.54 -36.08 13.87
C SER A 53 5.21 -35.25 15.13
N ALA A 54 4.67 -34.04 14.98
CA ALA A 54 4.12 -33.26 16.09
C ALA A 54 2.79 -33.91 16.57
N PRO A 55 2.68 -34.45 17.80
CA PRO A 55 1.65 -35.45 18.07
C PRO A 55 0.30 -34.88 18.51
N SER A 56 -0.77 -35.56 18.08
CA SER A 56 -1.96 -35.73 18.90
C SER A 56 -1.56 -36.21 20.29
N SER A 57 -1.72 -35.35 21.30
CA SER A 57 -1.47 -35.56 22.75
C SER A 57 -0.34 -36.55 23.07
N LEU A 58 0.86 -36.05 23.38
CA LEU A 58 1.94 -36.85 23.97
C LEU A 58 1.39 -37.65 25.16
N GLY A 59 1.13 -38.94 24.92
CA GLY A 59 0.60 -39.84 25.94
C GLY A 59 1.69 -40.08 26.95
N GLN A 60 1.65 -39.35 28.07
CA GLN A 60 2.51 -39.61 29.21
C GLN A 60 2.34 -41.09 29.60
N VAL A 61 3.42 -41.85 29.49
CA VAL A 61 3.48 -43.23 29.98
C VAL A 61 3.23 -43.16 31.50
N THR A 62 2.12 -43.74 31.95
CA THR A 62 1.69 -43.63 33.37
C THR A 62 1.87 -44.93 34.15
N SER A 63 2.11 -46.04 33.45
CA SER A 63 2.56 -47.30 34.03
C SER A 63 3.64 -47.93 33.15
N VAL A 64 4.53 -48.73 33.74
CA VAL A 64 5.53 -49.51 32.99
C VAL A 64 4.88 -50.49 32.01
N ASN A 65 3.63 -50.91 32.27
CA ASN A 65 2.87 -51.77 31.38
C ASN A 65 2.45 -51.10 30.05
N ASP A 66 2.61 -49.77 29.93
CA ASP A 66 2.39 -49.05 28.67
C ASP A 66 3.60 -49.16 27.71
N LEU A 67 4.74 -49.69 28.17
CA LEU A 67 5.96 -49.89 27.39
C LEU A 67 5.93 -51.23 26.64
N LEU A 68 6.20 -51.19 25.33
CA LEU A 68 6.05 -52.33 24.42
C LEU A 68 7.17 -53.38 24.51
N ASP A 69 8.29 -53.05 25.16
CA ASP A 69 9.54 -53.83 25.17
C ASP A 69 10.04 -54.19 26.57
N VAL A 70 9.21 -54.03 27.61
CA VAL A 70 9.53 -54.36 29.01
C VAL A 70 8.45 -55.27 29.59
N SER A 71 8.82 -56.47 30.01
CA SER A 71 7.90 -57.49 30.54
C SER A 71 8.07 -57.69 32.06
N PRO A 72 7.03 -58.15 32.80
CA PRO A 72 7.11 -58.42 34.25
C PRO A 72 8.14 -59.48 34.69
N GLY A 73 8.79 -60.18 33.75
CA GLY A 73 9.89 -61.12 34.02
C GLY A 73 11.29 -60.52 33.81
N ASP A 74 11.40 -59.28 33.33
CA ASP A 74 12.68 -58.63 33.06
C ASP A 74 13.27 -58.02 34.34
N TRP A 75 14.58 -58.16 34.51
CA TRP A 75 15.32 -57.65 35.68
C TRP A 75 15.17 -56.13 35.90
N ALA A 76 14.85 -55.38 34.85
CA ALA A 76 14.66 -53.93 34.90
C ALA A 76 13.22 -53.52 35.27
N TYR A 77 12.25 -54.45 35.27
CA TYR A 77 10.83 -54.13 35.44
C TYR A 77 10.52 -53.46 36.78
N ASP A 78 11.00 -54.02 37.90
CA ASP A 78 10.76 -53.45 39.23
C ASP A 78 11.41 -52.06 39.40
N ALA A 79 12.63 -51.87 38.88
CA ALA A 79 13.34 -50.58 38.94
C ALA A 79 12.68 -49.50 38.06
N LEU A 80 12.16 -49.89 36.89
CA LEU A 80 11.38 -48.99 36.05
C LEU A 80 10.02 -48.67 36.67
N ARG A 81 9.40 -49.62 37.39
CA ARG A 81 8.11 -49.39 38.05
C ARG A 81 8.22 -48.27 39.08
N GLU A 82 9.25 -48.32 39.92
CA GLU A 82 9.55 -47.26 40.89
C GLU A 82 9.77 -45.89 40.20
N LEU A 83 10.55 -45.84 39.12
CA LEU A 83 10.86 -44.59 38.43
C LEU A 83 9.70 -43.99 37.59
N VAL A 84 8.79 -44.84 37.09
CA VAL A 84 7.63 -44.42 36.26
C VAL A 84 6.38 -44.18 37.12
N GLU A 85 6.14 -44.98 38.15
CA GLU A 85 4.87 -44.95 38.92
C GLU A 85 5.01 -44.10 40.19
N ASP A 86 6.12 -44.22 40.93
CA ASP A 86 6.36 -43.46 42.17
C ASP A 86 6.99 -42.09 41.88
N TYR A 87 8.12 -42.07 41.15
CA TYR A 87 8.84 -40.82 40.82
C TYR A 87 8.32 -40.11 39.55
N LYS A 88 7.56 -40.82 38.70
CA LYS A 88 6.90 -40.28 37.49
C LYS A 88 7.82 -39.54 36.52
N CYS A 89 9.07 -40.00 36.41
CA CYS A 89 10.11 -39.24 35.74
C CYS A 89 10.68 -39.86 34.45
N ILE A 90 10.37 -41.11 34.15
CA ILE A 90 10.74 -41.76 32.89
C ILE A 90 9.50 -41.87 32.01
N VAL A 91 9.56 -41.29 30.80
CA VAL A 91 8.43 -41.24 29.85
C VAL A 91 8.55 -42.29 28.74
N GLY A 92 9.70 -42.99 28.65
CA GLY A 92 10.05 -43.81 27.50
C GLY A 92 10.38 -42.96 26.25
N TYR A 93 10.65 -43.62 25.13
CA TYR A 93 10.73 -42.95 23.83
C TYR A 93 9.30 -42.74 23.26
N PRO A 94 9.10 -41.79 22.31
CA PRO A 94 7.79 -41.52 21.72
C PRO A 94 7.09 -42.72 21.05
N ASP A 95 7.83 -43.78 20.72
CA ASP A 95 7.32 -45.05 20.19
C ASP A 95 6.86 -46.04 21.28
N ARG A 96 6.78 -45.59 22.55
CA ARG A 96 6.45 -46.39 23.74
C ARG A 96 7.41 -47.55 24.00
N THR A 97 8.70 -47.34 23.73
CA THR A 97 9.77 -48.28 24.13
C THR A 97 10.68 -47.70 25.19
N PHE A 98 11.40 -48.55 25.93
CA PHE A 98 12.50 -48.19 26.82
C PHE A 98 13.89 -48.46 26.20
N ARG A 99 13.95 -49.37 25.22
CA ARG A 99 15.13 -49.78 24.46
C ARG A 99 16.27 -50.33 25.34
N GLY A 100 15.91 -51.08 26.39
CA GLY A 100 16.88 -51.70 27.32
C GLY A 100 17.80 -52.77 26.70
N ASN A 101 17.56 -53.15 25.45
CA ASN A 101 18.33 -54.15 24.70
C ASN A 101 19.52 -53.57 23.90
N ARG A 102 19.72 -52.24 23.91
CA ARG A 102 20.85 -51.56 23.24
C ARG A 102 21.71 -50.78 24.24
N PRO A 103 23.01 -50.57 23.98
CA PRO A 103 23.79 -49.60 24.76
C PRO A 103 23.22 -48.19 24.55
N THR A 104 22.95 -47.48 25.66
CA THR A 104 22.61 -46.05 25.66
C THR A 104 23.87 -45.19 25.65
N SER A 105 23.80 -43.99 25.08
CA SER A 105 24.91 -43.02 25.18
C SER A 105 24.90 -42.29 26.53
N ARG A 106 26.06 -41.81 26.99
CA ARG A 106 26.15 -41.01 28.25
C ARG A 106 25.25 -39.77 28.22
N TYR A 107 25.07 -39.15 27.05
CA TYR A 107 24.17 -38.01 26.85
C TYR A 107 22.68 -38.38 26.90
N GLU A 108 22.32 -39.53 26.33
CA GLU A 108 20.95 -40.07 26.32
C GLU A 108 20.50 -40.45 27.74
N PHE A 109 21.41 -41.03 28.54
CA PHE A 109 21.20 -41.23 29.96
C PHE A 109 21.10 -39.91 30.73
N ALA A 110 21.99 -38.94 30.48
CA ALA A 110 21.97 -37.63 31.13
C ALA A 110 20.67 -36.85 30.87
N ALA A 111 20.06 -36.99 29.69
CA ALA A 111 18.76 -36.39 29.38
C ALA A 111 17.62 -36.99 30.22
N GLY A 112 17.56 -38.32 30.33
CA GLY A 112 16.60 -38.98 31.21
C GLY A 112 16.82 -38.65 32.69
N LEU A 113 18.08 -38.57 33.12
CA LEU A 113 18.46 -38.16 34.48
C LEU A 113 18.01 -36.72 34.77
N ARG A 114 18.22 -35.77 33.85
CA ARG A 114 17.80 -34.37 34.03
C ARG A 114 16.29 -34.26 34.25
N ALA A 115 15.49 -34.90 33.40
CA ALA A 115 14.04 -34.93 33.54
C ALA A 115 13.60 -35.50 34.91
N CYS A 116 14.32 -36.49 35.43
CA CYS A 116 14.06 -37.04 36.76
C CYS A 116 14.47 -36.13 37.91
N LEU A 117 15.59 -35.42 37.79
CA LEU A 117 16.00 -34.42 38.78
C LEU A 117 15.00 -33.25 38.86
N ASP A 118 14.47 -32.80 37.73
CA ASP A 118 13.44 -31.76 37.70
C ASP A 118 12.14 -32.25 38.34
N ARG A 119 11.67 -33.45 37.99
CA ARG A 119 10.45 -34.02 38.58
C ARG A 119 10.57 -34.30 40.09
N ILE A 120 11.74 -34.74 40.56
CA ILE A 120 11.99 -34.96 41.99
C ILE A 120 12.02 -33.62 42.75
N GLN A 121 12.55 -32.54 42.16
CA GLN A 121 12.47 -31.20 42.76
C GLN A 121 11.02 -30.72 42.91
N GLU A 122 10.17 -30.93 41.90
CA GLU A 122 8.73 -30.63 41.99
C GLU A 122 8.03 -31.44 43.09
N LEU A 123 8.33 -32.74 43.20
CA LEU A 123 7.75 -33.61 44.23
C LEU A 123 8.18 -33.19 45.64
N ILE A 124 9.44 -32.80 45.84
CA ILE A 124 9.94 -32.25 47.11
C ILE A 124 9.25 -30.92 47.43
N ALA A 125 9.13 -30.02 46.45
CA ALA A 125 8.44 -28.73 46.61
C ALA A 125 6.94 -28.90 46.94
N ALA A 126 6.30 -29.96 46.43
CA ALA A 126 4.93 -30.34 46.73
C ALA A 126 4.76 -31.10 48.07
N GLY A 127 5.82 -31.29 48.85
CA GLY A 127 5.78 -31.94 50.17
C GLY A 127 5.86 -33.48 50.15
N GLY A 128 6.32 -34.07 49.04
CA GLY A 128 6.55 -35.51 48.92
C GLY A 128 7.73 -36.01 49.77
N THR A 129 7.66 -37.26 50.22
CA THR A 129 8.73 -37.92 50.98
C THR A 129 9.73 -38.59 50.05
N VAL A 130 10.94 -38.02 49.94
CA VAL A 130 12.12 -38.65 49.32
C VAL A 130 13.02 -39.19 50.44
N THR A 131 13.56 -40.40 50.29
CA THR A 131 14.42 -40.99 51.34
C THR A 131 15.82 -40.40 51.33
N GLU A 132 16.49 -40.41 52.48
CA GLU A 132 17.87 -39.91 52.60
C GLU A 132 18.88 -40.77 51.81
N GLU A 133 18.59 -42.06 51.66
CA GLU A 133 19.38 -43.00 50.85
C GLU A 133 19.29 -42.65 49.34
N ASP A 134 18.10 -42.29 48.86
CA ASP A 134 17.91 -41.95 47.45
C ASP A 134 18.53 -40.58 47.10
N LEU A 135 18.52 -39.63 48.04
CA LEU A 135 19.26 -38.38 47.89
C LEU A 135 20.79 -38.60 47.78
N GLU A 136 21.35 -39.60 48.46
CA GLU A 136 22.78 -39.92 48.36
C GLU A 136 23.12 -40.63 47.02
N LYS A 137 22.24 -41.54 46.56
CA LYS A 137 22.33 -42.12 45.21
C LYS A 137 22.25 -41.04 44.12
N LEU A 138 21.29 -40.12 44.21
CA LEU A 138 21.10 -39.02 43.26
C LEU A 138 22.31 -38.06 43.26
N ARG A 139 22.84 -37.67 44.42
CA ARG A 139 24.08 -36.88 44.51
C ARG A 139 25.26 -37.56 43.81
N THR A 140 25.41 -38.86 44.02
CA THR A 140 26.46 -39.66 43.35
C THR A 140 26.27 -39.69 41.83
N LEU A 141 25.01 -39.82 41.37
CA LEU A 141 24.68 -39.89 39.96
C LEU A 141 24.83 -38.53 39.25
N ILE A 142 24.47 -37.43 39.91
CA ILE A 142 24.76 -36.06 39.46
C ILE A 142 26.27 -35.88 39.28
N GLN A 143 27.09 -36.24 40.28
CA GLN A 143 28.55 -36.11 40.19
C GLN A 143 29.17 -36.95 39.05
N GLN A 144 28.58 -38.11 38.71
CA GLN A 144 29.07 -38.96 37.62
C GLN A 144 28.73 -38.45 36.22
N PHE A 145 27.72 -37.60 36.10
CA PHE A 145 27.20 -37.03 34.84
C PHE A 145 27.27 -35.50 34.79
N ASP A 146 27.98 -34.84 35.72
CA ASP A 146 28.06 -33.38 35.84
C ASP A 146 28.50 -32.71 34.52
N ALA A 147 29.51 -33.29 33.86
CA ALA A 147 29.99 -32.82 32.56
C ALA A 147 28.94 -32.98 31.44
N GLU A 148 28.23 -34.12 31.39
CA GLU A 148 27.17 -34.36 30.41
C GLU A 148 25.92 -33.50 30.67
N LEU A 149 25.56 -33.27 31.92
CA LEU A 149 24.45 -32.41 32.34
C LEU A 149 24.76 -30.94 32.03
N ALA A 150 26.00 -30.49 32.22
CA ALA A 150 26.45 -29.16 31.82
C ALA A 150 26.42 -28.96 30.30
N VAL A 151 26.86 -29.97 29.52
CA VAL A 151 26.74 -29.97 28.05
C VAL A 151 25.28 -29.97 27.60
N LEU A 152 24.40 -30.72 28.28
CA LEU A 152 22.97 -30.75 27.97
C LEU A 152 22.31 -29.40 28.26
N GLY A 153 22.59 -28.80 29.41
CA GLY A 153 22.14 -27.43 29.76
C GLY A 153 22.59 -26.43 28.70
N THR A 154 23.89 -26.38 28.39
CA THR A 154 24.46 -25.49 27.36
C THR A 154 23.80 -25.71 25.98
N ARG A 155 23.37 -26.94 25.68
CA ARG A 155 22.68 -27.27 24.42
C ARG A 155 21.21 -26.88 24.42
N VAL A 156 20.53 -26.93 25.57
CA VAL A 156 19.18 -26.37 25.75
C VAL A 156 19.26 -24.85 25.66
N ASP A 157 20.15 -24.20 26.42
CA ASP A 157 20.37 -22.75 26.37
C ASP A 157 20.72 -22.28 24.94
N ASN A 158 21.51 -23.05 24.19
CA ASN A 158 21.81 -22.75 22.79
C ASN A 158 20.63 -23.01 21.84
N LEU A 159 19.77 -23.98 22.13
CA LEU A 159 18.55 -24.21 21.36
C LEU A 159 17.52 -23.12 21.64
N ASP A 160 17.30 -22.74 22.89
CA ASP A 160 16.39 -21.65 23.28
C ASP A 160 16.89 -20.31 22.72
N ALA A 161 18.20 -20.01 22.81
CA ALA A 161 18.78 -18.83 22.18
C ALA A 161 18.69 -18.86 20.64
N ARG A 162 18.71 -20.04 20.01
CA ARG A 162 18.50 -20.19 18.57
C ARG A 162 17.02 -20.15 18.18
N VAL A 163 16.10 -20.57 19.05
CA VAL A 163 14.66 -20.44 18.86
C VAL A 163 14.29 -18.96 18.97
N ALA A 164 14.67 -18.28 20.06
CA ALA A 164 14.48 -16.84 20.21
C ALA A 164 15.12 -16.05 19.04
N PHE A 165 16.35 -16.38 18.64
CA PHE A 165 16.96 -15.77 17.44
C PHE A 165 16.17 -16.06 16.17
N LEU A 166 15.64 -17.28 15.97
CA LEU A 166 14.83 -17.64 14.81
C LEU A 166 13.38 -17.15 14.89
N GLU A 167 12.90 -16.71 16.05
CA GLU A 167 11.62 -16.03 16.24
C GLU A 167 11.79 -14.54 15.96
N ASP A 168 12.81 -13.89 16.56
CA ASP A 168 13.20 -12.49 16.31
C ASP A 168 13.68 -12.23 14.86
N HIS A 169 14.17 -13.26 14.16
CA HIS A 169 14.70 -13.17 12.79
C HIS A 169 13.97 -14.09 11.80
N GLN A 170 12.77 -14.60 12.14
CA GLN A 170 11.91 -15.19 11.12
C GLN A 170 11.29 -14.07 10.29
N PHE A 171 11.63 -14.04 9.01
CA PHE A 171 10.89 -13.30 7.99
C PHE A 171 9.44 -13.81 7.94
N SER A 172 8.57 -13.21 8.74
CA SER A 172 7.13 -13.42 8.68
C SER A 172 6.56 -12.54 7.59
N THR A 173 6.76 -12.93 6.32
CA THR A 173 6.13 -12.28 5.16
C THR A 173 4.62 -12.50 5.22
N THR A 174 3.95 -11.69 6.02
CA THR A 174 2.50 -11.71 6.17
C THR A 174 1.93 -10.77 5.13
N THR A 175 1.66 -11.31 3.94
CA THR A 175 0.82 -10.63 2.94
C THR A 175 -0.64 -10.85 3.31
N LYS A 176 -1.37 -9.76 3.57
CA LYS A 176 -2.83 -9.76 3.58
C LYS A 176 -3.33 -9.33 2.20
N LEU A 177 -4.43 -9.92 1.77
CA LEU A 177 -5.18 -9.45 0.60
C LEU A 177 -6.40 -8.71 1.15
N GLU A 178 -6.61 -7.49 0.67
CA GLU A 178 -7.83 -6.72 0.86
C GLU A 178 -8.41 -6.44 -0.53
N GLY A 179 -9.72 -6.70 -0.70
CA GLY A 179 -10.38 -6.60 -1.99
C GLY A 179 -11.53 -5.60 -1.97
N GLN A 180 -11.62 -4.77 -3.01
CA GLN A 180 -12.68 -3.79 -3.19
C GLN A 180 -13.31 -3.95 -4.57
N VAL A 181 -14.64 -4.00 -4.63
CA VAL A 181 -15.40 -3.99 -5.88
C VAL A 181 -16.51 -2.95 -5.79
N ILE A 182 -16.57 -2.08 -6.78
CA ILE A 182 -17.63 -1.10 -6.96
C ILE A 182 -18.44 -1.48 -8.19
N PHE A 183 -19.77 -1.45 -8.05
CA PHE A 183 -20.70 -1.34 -9.18
C PHE A 183 -21.37 0.03 -9.10
N GLY A 184 -21.23 0.82 -10.16
CA GLY A 184 -21.79 2.17 -10.22
C GLY A 184 -22.83 2.30 -11.33
N VAL A 185 -23.99 2.86 -11.01
CA VAL A 185 -24.96 3.39 -11.99
C VAL A 185 -24.86 4.90 -11.94
N ALA A 186 -24.57 5.56 -13.06
CA ALA A 186 -24.49 7.02 -13.13
C ALA A 186 -25.09 7.56 -14.43
N SER A 187 -25.50 8.84 -14.42
CA SER A 187 -26.03 9.53 -15.60
C SER A 187 -25.89 11.04 -15.40
N VAL A 188 -25.56 11.76 -16.46
CA VAL A 188 -26.04 13.15 -16.60
C VAL A 188 -27.57 13.07 -16.72
N ILE A 189 -28.26 13.89 -15.93
CA ILE A 189 -29.74 13.92 -15.84
C ILE A 189 -30.30 15.13 -16.60
N THR A 190 -29.52 16.20 -16.70
CA THR A 190 -29.79 17.43 -17.46
C THR A 190 -28.51 18.27 -17.46
N GLY A 191 -28.36 19.16 -18.44
CA GLY A 191 -27.31 20.17 -18.51
C GLY A 191 -26.58 20.19 -19.86
N ASP A 192 -25.80 21.24 -20.06
CA ASP A 192 -24.96 21.41 -21.24
C ASP A 192 -23.52 20.94 -20.99
N ASP A 193 -22.81 20.62 -22.07
CA ASP A 193 -21.35 20.48 -22.09
C ASP A 193 -20.66 21.86 -21.92
N ALA A 194 -19.34 21.84 -21.74
CA ALA A 194 -18.52 23.04 -21.63
C ALA A 194 -18.64 24.01 -22.82
N ASN A 195 -19.16 23.55 -23.96
CA ASN A 195 -19.34 24.31 -25.20
C ASN A 195 -20.78 24.81 -25.42
N GLY A 196 -21.72 24.54 -24.50
CA GLY A 196 -23.12 24.92 -24.59
C GLY A 196 -23.97 24.01 -25.48
N ASN A 197 -23.64 22.72 -25.57
CA ASN A 197 -24.46 21.70 -26.22
C ASN A 197 -25.18 20.82 -25.18
N GLU A 198 -26.49 20.62 -25.36
CA GLU A 198 -27.33 19.71 -24.56
C GLU A 198 -26.74 18.29 -24.56
N ILE A 199 -26.48 17.73 -23.37
CA ILE A 199 -25.91 16.39 -23.20
C ILE A 199 -27.01 15.32 -23.29
N ASP A 200 -26.78 14.26 -24.07
CA ASP A 200 -27.69 13.11 -24.13
C ASP A 200 -27.80 12.40 -22.76
N GLU A 201 -29.03 12.28 -22.23
CA GLU A 201 -29.36 11.56 -20.98
C GLU A 201 -29.12 10.03 -21.10
N VAL A 202 -27.86 9.59 -21.04
CA VAL A 202 -27.48 8.16 -21.17
C VAL A 202 -27.02 7.58 -19.81
N PRO A 203 -27.88 6.81 -19.11
CA PRO A 203 -27.47 6.14 -17.89
C PRO A 203 -26.54 4.95 -18.18
N ILE A 204 -25.39 4.93 -17.51
CA ILE A 204 -24.40 3.85 -17.56
C ILE A 204 -24.56 2.88 -16.38
N LEU A 205 -24.02 1.67 -16.54
CA LEU A 205 -23.71 0.74 -15.47
C LEU A 205 -22.30 0.22 -15.71
N ALA A 206 -21.40 0.44 -14.76
CA ALA A 206 -19.98 0.16 -14.88
C ALA A 206 -19.39 -0.35 -13.56
N ASP A 207 -18.14 -0.84 -13.59
CA ASP A 207 -17.44 -1.42 -12.46
C ASP A 207 -16.00 -0.91 -12.28
N ARG A 208 -15.54 -0.94 -11.02
CA ARG A 208 -14.13 -0.75 -10.61
C ARG A 208 -13.77 -1.85 -9.61
N VAL A 209 -12.62 -2.49 -9.80
CA VAL A 209 -12.07 -3.53 -8.94
C VAL A 209 -10.66 -3.12 -8.52
N ARG A 210 -10.39 -3.13 -7.22
CA ARG A 210 -9.05 -2.96 -6.64
C ARG A 210 -8.70 -4.15 -5.76
N LEU A 211 -7.49 -4.69 -5.91
CA LEU A 211 -6.95 -5.77 -5.10
C LEU A 211 -5.63 -5.32 -4.47
N GLU A 212 -5.58 -5.27 -3.15
CA GLU A 212 -4.48 -4.70 -2.37
C GLU A 212 -3.72 -5.79 -1.61
N LEU A 213 -2.40 -5.85 -1.80
CA LEU A 213 -1.51 -6.85 -1.21
C LEU A 213 -0.64 -6.20 -0.14
N ASN A 214 -1.19 -6.08 1.07
CA ASN A 214 -0.52 -5.50 2.23
C ASN A 214 0.53 -6.46 2.81
N THR A 215 1.81 -6.25 2.44
CA THR A 215 2.92 -7.14 2.80
C THR A 215 3.89 -6.48 3.77
N SER A 216 4.11 -7.09 4.93
CA SER A 216 5.15 -6.68 5.89
C SER A 216 6.29 -7.71 5.94
N PHE A 217 7.54 -7.26 6.11
CA PHE A 217 8.73 -8.10 6.28
C PHE A 217 9.32 -8.02 7.70
N THR A 218 9.10 -6.93 8.43
CA THR A 218 9.61 -6.68 9.79
C THR A 218 8.51 -6.61 10.86
N GLY A 219 7.27 -6.36 10.47
CA GLY A 219 6.12 -6.09 11.36
C GLY A 219 5.74 -4.61 11.44
N ASP A 220 6.70 -3.70 11.20
CA ASP A 220 6.53 -2.24 11.26
C ASP A 220 6.63 -1.58 9.86
N ASP A 221 6.91 -2.37 8.83
CA ASP A 221 7.03 -1.96 7.43
C ASP A 221 5.82 -2.41 6.59
N LEU A 222 5.58 -1.73 5.47
CA LEU A 222 4.53 -2.08 4.51
C LEU A 222 5.02 -1.87 3.08
N LEU A 223 5.15 -2.97 2.35
CA LEU A 223 5.09 -3.01 0.90
C LEU A 223 3.63 -3.11 0.49
N PHE A 224 3.12 -2.02 -0.07
CA PHE A 224 1.79 -1.91 -0.65
C PHE A 224 1.84 -2.23 -2.14
N THR A 225 0.84 -2.94 -2.65
CA THR A 225 0.70 -3.24 -4.08
C THR A 225 -0.78 -3.33 -4.41
N ARG A 226 -1.27 -2.38 -5.20
CA ARG A 226 -2.67 -2.31 -5.67
C ARG A 226 -2.73 -2.70 -7.14
N LEU A 227 -3.55 -3.69 -7.47
CA LEU A 227 -3.94 -4.01 -8.84
C LEU A 227 -5.34 -3.47 -9.11
N SER A 228 -5.50 -2.69 -10.19
CA SER A 228 -6.79 -2.17 -10.65
C SER A 228 -7.32 -2.96 -11.84
N ALA A 229 -8.63 -2.90 -12.04
CA ALA A 229 -9.29 -3.03 -13.32
C ALA A 229 -10.64 -2.30 -13.25
N GLY A 230 -11.08 -1.64 -14.32
CA GLY A 230 -12.42 -1.08 -14.37
C GLY A 230 -12.83 -0.58 -15.75
N ASN A 231 -14.11 -0.23 -15.87
CA ASN A 231 -14.70 0.34 -17.09
C ASN A 231 -15.57 1.57 -16.80
N PHE A 232 -15.46 2.13 -15.59
CA PHE A 232 -16.19 3.33 -15.22
C PHE A 232 -15.57 4.54 -15.93
N PRO A 233 -16.28 5.24 -16.83
CA PRO A 233 -15.71 6.32 -17.62
C PRO A 233 -15.50 7.57 -16.77
N GLU A 234 -14.58 8.43 -17.23
CA GLU A 234 -14.51 9.82 -16.80
C GLU A 234 -15.68 10.58 -17.45
N PHE A 235 -16.44 11.33 -16.65
CA PHE A 235 -17.59 12.10 -17.14
C PHE A 235 -17.16 13.34 -17.94
N SER A 236 -15.93 13.81 -17.74
CA SER A 236 -15.29 14.85 -18.55
C SER A 236 -15.26 14.55 -20.07
N GLU A 237 -15.31 13.27 -20.48
CA GLU A 237 -15.45 12.89 -21.90
C GLU A 237 -16.76 13.35 -22.55
N VAL A 238 -17.83 13.52 -21.75
CA VAL A 238 -19.18 13.92 -22.23
C VAL A 238 -19.61 15.30 -21.75
N THR A 239 -19.16 15.75 -20.58
CA THR A 239 -19.39 17.12 -20.09
C THR A 239 -18.40 18.12 -20.70
N GLY A 240 -17.28 17.65 -21.26
CA GLY A 240 -16.22 18.49 -21.80
C GLY A 240 -15.49 19.33 -20.75
N THR A 241 -15.60 18.98 -19.46
CA THR A 241 -14.96 19.66 -18.33
C THR A 241 -14.79 18.70 -17.16
N ALA A 242 -13.79 18.90 -16.30
CA ALA A 242 -13.58 18.09 -15.11
C ALA A 242 -14.52 18.45 -13.93
N GLU A 243 -15.41 19.43 -14.10
CA GLU A 243 -16.44 19.74 -13.10
C GLU A 243 -17.42 18.57 -12.91
N GLY A 244 -17.65 18.21 -11.64
CA GLY A 244 -18.55 17.12 -11.25
C GLY A 244 -18.02 15.70 -11.52
N GLU A 245 -16.72 15.54 -11.83
CA GLU A 245 -16.11 14.24 -12.14
C GLU A 245 -16.33 13.21 -11.02
N ILE A 246 -16.61 11.95 -11.40
CA ILE A 246 -16.97 10.88 -10.47
C ILE A 246 -15.72 10.32 -9.80
N GLY A 247 -15.67 10.35 -8.46
CA GLY A 247 -14.48 10.00 -7.68
C GLY A 247 -14.07 8.51 -7.74
N PHE A 248 -14.76 7.69 -8.52
CA PHE A 248 -14.50 6.27 -8.73
C PHE A 248 -14.50 5.86 -10.22
N ALA A 249 -14.21 6.81 -11.11
CA ALA A 249 -13.83 6.50 -12.49
C ALA A 249 -12.61 5.56 -12.53
N GLN A 250 -12.58 4.71 -13.55
CA GLN A 250 -11.48 3.79 -13.88
C GLN A 250 -11.66 3.36 -15.37
N PRO A 251 -11.28 4.20 -16.35
CA PRO A 251 -11.58 3.98 -17.78
C PRO A 251 -10.67 2.94 -18.47
N GLU A 252 -10.33 1.84 -17.79
CA GLU A 252 -9.32 0.85 -18.21
C GLU A 252 -9.87 -0.27 -19.12
N GLY A 253 -11.17 -0.28 -19.44
CA GLY A 253 -11.80 -1.31 -20.26
C GLY A 253 -11.81 -2.72 -19.63
N ASN A 254 -11.65 -2.82 -18.31
CA ASN A 254 -11.44 -4.03 -17.50
C ASN A 254 -10.11 -4.77 -17.78
N ASP A 255 -9.12 -4.11 -18.38
CA ASP A 255 -7.73 -4.61 -18.37
C ASP A 255 -7.12 -4.47 -16.96
N VAL A 256 -6.32 -5.45 -16.52
CA VAL A 256 -5.74 -5.46 -15.17
C VAL A 256 -4.39 -4.76 -15.15
N GLY A 257 -4.31 -3.64 -14.41
CA GLY A 257 -3.11 -2.84 -14.21
C GLY A 257 -2.41 -3.10 -12.88
N LEU A 258 -1.13 -2.71 -12.79
CA LEU A 258 -0.51 -2.35 -11.51
C LEU A 258 -0.82 -0.87 -11.30
N GLU A 259 -1.73 -0.57 -10.39
CA GLU A 259 -2.14 0.81 -10.10
C GLU A 259 -1.10 1.48 -9.21
N VAL A 260 -0.82 0.90 -8.04
CA VAL A 260 0.05 1.49 -7.00
C VAL A 260 1.09 0.47 -6.52
N LEU A 261 2.33 0.93 -6.34
CA LEU A 261 3.43 0.19 -5.73
C LEU A 261 4.30 1.13 -4.90
N TYR A 262 4.23 1.01 -3.57
CA TYR A 262 5.12 1.74 -2.66
C TYR A 262 5.63 0.85 -1.53
N TYR A 263 6.78 1.24 -0.96
CA TYR A 263 7.32 0.64 0.26
C TYR A 263 7.53 1.72 1.31
N SER A 264 6.91 1.51 2.47
CA SER A 264 7.01 2.38 3.64
C SER A 264 7.70 1.65 4.80
N PHE A 265 8.55 2.37 5.51
CA PHE A 265 9.41 1.79 6.55
C PHE A 265 9.71 2.79 7.68
N PRO A 266 9.87 2.33 8.93
CA PRO A 266 10.22 3.20 10.04
C PRO A 266 11.67 3.70 9.90
N ILE A 267 11.85 5.01 10.02
CA ILE A 267 13.15 5.67 10.22
C ILE A 267 13.44 5.82 11.73
N GLY A 268 12.37 5.92 12.53
CA GLY A 268 12.37 5.88 13.99
C GLY A 268 10.93 5.91 14.52
N ASP A 269 10.77 5.92 15.84
CA ASP A 269 9.48 5.72 16.55
C ASP A 269 8.33 6.66 16.14
N HIS A 270 8.63 7.80 15.51
CA HIS A 270 7.66 8.81 15.06
C HIS A 270 7.92 9.32 13.63
N THR A 271 8.67 8.58 12.81
CA THR A 271 9.07 9.01 11.48
C THR A 271 9.11 7.84 10.50
N GLN A 272 8.38 7.95 9.39
CA GLN A 272 8.31 6.94 8.34
C GLN A 272 8.91 7.48 7.05
N GLY A 273 9.71 6.67 6.36
CA GLY A 273 10.13 6.90 4.98
C GLY A 273 9.23 6.12 4.03
N ILE A 274 8.85 6.72 2.90
CA ILE A 274 8.02 6.09 1.87
C ILE A 274 8.73 6.26 0.53
N VAL A 275 8.84 5.18 -0.24
CA VAL A 275 9.37 5.18 -1.61
C VAL A 275 8.29 4.61 -2.53
N MET A 276 7.79 5.45 -3.44
CA MET A 276 6.75 5.14 -4.40
C MET A 276 7.40 4.82 -5.75
N ALA A 277 7.11 3.65 -6.31
CA ALA A 277 7.66 3.18 -7.58
C ALA A 277 6.71 3.47 -8.76
N THR A 278 5.40 3.45 -8.51
CA THR A 278 4.32 3.94 -9.39
C THR A 278 2.99 3.98 -8.61
N GLY A 279 1.96 4.62 -9.16
CA GLY A 279 0.69 4.99 -8.55
C GLY A 279 0.77 5.94 -7.36
N GLY A 280 1.89 6.62 -7.15
CA GLY A 280 2.07 7.46 -5.97
C GLY A 280 1.19 8.71 -6.04
N ALA A 281 0.40 8.94 -4.99
CA ALA A 281 -0.45 10.12 -4.83
C ALA A 281 -0.08 10.92 -3.56
N ALA A 282 -0.61 12.14 -3.40
CA ALA A 282 -0.39 12.92 -2.17
C ALA A 282 -0.99 12.23 -0.92
N ASP A 283 -2.16 11.62 -1.04
CA ASP A 283 -2.89 10.99 0.06
C ASP A 283 -2.25 9.69 0.58
N ASP A 284 -1.34 9.06 -0.18
CA ASP A 284 -0.50 7.95 0.30
C ASP A 284 0.43 8.37 1.45
N PHE A 285 0.71 9.67 1.61
CA PHE A 285 1.66 10.18 2.60
C PHE A 285 1.26 11.49 3.31
N ALA A 286 0.14 12.11 2.94
CA ALA A 286 -0.34 13.34 3.55
C ALA A 286 -1.86 13.25 3.81
N SER A 287 -2.28 13.38 5.07
CA SER A 287 -3.69 13.35 5.43
C SER A 287 -4.47 14.46 4.72
N THR A 288 -5.53 14.12 3.98
CA THR A 288 -6.37 15.10 3.28
C THR A 288 -7.29 15.88 4.22
N VAL A 289 -7.30 15.53 5.52
CA VAL A 289 -8.11 16.10 6.62
C VAL A 289 -9.63 15.92 6.46
N ASN A 290 -10.15 15.74 5.25
CA ASN A 290 -11.58 15.62 4.96
C ASN A 290 -12.15 14.26 5.39
N LEU A 291 -13.22 14.26 6.22
CA LEU A 291 -13.96 13.05 6.59
C LEU A 291 -14.60 12.34 5.39
N LEU A 292 -14.99 13.10 4.36
CA LEU A 292 -15.71 12.56 3.20
C LEU A 292 -14.77 11.93 2.17
N ASP A 293 -13.46 11.90 2.46
CA ASP A 293 -12.47 11.17 1.66
C ASP A 293 -12.56 9.67 1.93
N GLY A 294 -12.67 8.89 0.86
CA GLY A 294 -12.69 7.43 0.90
C GLY A 294 -12.10 6.81 -0.37
N ASP A 295 -11.19 7.51 -1.05
CA ASP A 295 -10.54 7.07 -2.31
C ASP A 295 -11.56 6.49 -3.33
N GLY A 296 -12.68 7.20 -3.50
CA GLY A 296 -13.80 6.82 -4.37
C GLY A 296 -14.68 5.66 -3.89
N ALA A 297 -14.31 4.93 -2.85
CA ALA A 297 -15.02 3.74 -2.38
C ALA A 297 -16.12 4.07 -1.36
N GLU A 298 -15.81 5.01 -0.48
CA GLU A 298 -16.65 5.47 0.63
C GLU A 298 -16.72 7.00 0.63
N GLY A 299 -17.57 7.58 1.47
CA GLY A 299 -17.73 9.03 1.53
C GLY A 299 -18.32 9.62 0.24
N ALA A 300 -17.75 10.73 -0.23
CA ALA A 300 -18.23 11.48 -1.38
C ALA A 300 -18.33 10.65 -2.67
N VAL A 301 -19.18 11.08 -3.60
CA VAL A 301 -19.32 10.45 -4.92
C VAL A 301 -18.55 11.16 -6.03
N SER A 302 -18.23 12.44 -5.87
CA SER A 302 -17.36 13.17 -6.80
C SER A 302 -15.89 13.18 -6.36
N ALA A 303 -14.97 13.39 -7.31
CA ALA A 303 -13.56 13.63 -7.04
C ALA A 303 -13.36 14.90 -6.19
N PHE A 304 -14.09 15.98 -6.52
CA PHE A 304 -14.05 17.24 -5.76
C PHE A 304 -14.53 17.08 -4.32
N GLY A 305 -15.61 16.35 -4.07
CA GLY A 305 -16.14 16.11 -2.73
C GLY A 305 -15.24 15.23 -1.86
N THR A 306 -14.38 14.43 -2.49
CA THR A 306 -13.43 13.52 -1.83
C THR A 306 -12.31 14.31 -1.12
N ARG A 307 -11.69 15.31 -1.75
CA ARG A 307 -10.56 16.07 -1.18
C ARG A 307 -10.28 17.39 -1.89
N ASN A 308 -9.47 18.25 -1.27
CA ASN A 308 -9.01 19.49 -1.89
C ASN A 308 -8.27 19.21 -3.22
N PRO A 309 -8.67 19.81 -4.35
CA PRO A 309 -8.01 19.64 -5.65
C PRO A 309 -6.51 19.93 -5.71
N ILE A 310 -5.96 20.61 -4.69
CA ILE A 310 -4.51 20.82 -4.54
C ILE A 310 -3.70 19.51 -4.60
N TYR A 311 -4.29 18.37 -4.23
CA TYR A 311 -3.60 17.09 -4.14
C TYR A 311 -3.42 16.35 -5.48
N PHE A 312 -4.34 16.53 -6.45
CA PHE A 312 -4.34 15.76 -7.70
C PHE A 312 -3.11 15.94 -8.61
N PRO A 313 -2.42 17.10 -8.69
CA PRO A 313 -1.19 17.24 -9.46
C PRO A 313 0.00 16.40 -8.94
N VAL A 314 -0.09 15.81 -7.75
CA VAL A 314 1.03 15.16 -7.06
C VAL A 314 1.09 13.67 -7.39
N GLY A 315 1.94 13.32 -8.37
CA GLY A 315 2.29 11.96 -8.75
C GLY A 315 3.53 11.96 -9.66
N ASP A 316 4.08 10.85 -10.13
CA ASP A 316 3.75 9.46 -9.86
C ASP A 316 4.80 8.85 -8.90
N ALA A 317 5.95 8.42 -9.43
CA ALA A 317 6.98 7.78 -8.62
C ALA A 317 7.88 8.79 -7.91
N GLY A 318 8.39 8.42 -6.73
CA GLY A 318 9.25 9.30 -5.94
C GLY A 318 9.41 8.85 -4.50
N ALA A 319 9.52 9.81 -3.58
CA ALA A 319 9.70 9.53 -2.17
C ALA A 319 9.07 10.58 -1.27
N ALA A 320 8.64 10.16 -0.09
CA ALA A 320 8.11 11.00 0.97
C ALA A 320 8.69 10.63 2.34
N ILE A 321 8.54 11.54 3.28
CA ILE A 321 8.81 11.35 4.71
C ILE A 321 7.68 11.98 5.51
N THR A 322 7.13 11.21 6.44
CA THR A 322 6.08 11.65 7.36
C THR A 322 6.62 11.59 8.79
N SER A 323 6.22 12.54 9.64
CA SER A 323 6.63 12.52 11.03
C SER A 323 5.62 13.16 11.97
N GLN A 324 5.29 12.44 13.03
CA GLN A 324 4.54 12.98 14.17
C GLN A 324 5.50 13.72 15.10
N LEU A 325 5.22 14.99 15.36
CA LEU A 325 6.05 15.91 16.14
C LEU A 325 5.38 16.18 17.50
N GLY A 326 5.26 15.11 18.29
CA GLY A 326 4.40 15.06 19.48
C GLY A 326 2.92 14.91 19.12
N ASP A 327 2.04 15.11 20.11
CA ASP A 327 0.61 14.77 20.00
C ASP A 327 -0.25 15.78 19.19
N ILE A 328 0.36 16.84 18.62
CA ILE A 328 -0.36 18.00 18.06
C ILE A 328 -0.01 18.26 16.59
N PHE A 329 1.11 17.76 16.08
CA PHE A 329 1.65 18.15 14.79
C PHE A 329 2.06 16.93 13.97
N GLU A 330 1.64 16.88 12.71
CA GLU A 330 2.13 15.93 11.71
C GLU A 330 2.74 16.70 10.55
N LEU A 331 3.96 16.34 10.17
CA LEU A 331 4.70 16.93 9.05
C LEU A 331 4.89 15.89 7.96
N SER A 332 4.35 16.18 6.76
CA SER A 332 4.55 15.37 5.55
C SER A 332 5.31 16.16 4.51
N LEU A 333 6.37 15.57 3.97
CA LEU A 333 7.18 16.14 2.88
C LEU A 333 7.32 15.10 1.78
N GLY A 334 7.07 15.46 0.53
CA GLY A 334 7.14 14.53 -0.61
C GLY A 334 7.67 15.16 -1.89
N TYR A 335 8.20 14.32 -2.76
CA TYR A 335 8.59 14.65 -4.13
C TYR A 335 8.19 13.47 -5.03
N LEU A 336 7.23 13.69 -5.93
CA LEU A 336 6.77 12.72 -6.93
C LEU A 336 6.95 13.28 -8.34
N ALA A 337 7.21 12.40 -9.33
CA ALA A 337 7.49 12.77 -10.71
C ALA A 337 6.64 11.97 -11.71
N GLY A 338 5.91 12.66 -12.60
CA GLY A 338 4.89 12.07 -13.48
C GLY A 338 5.38 11.26 -14.67
N ASP A 339 6.66 11.41 -15.06
CA ASP A 339 7.31 10.64 -16.14
C ASP A 339 8.53 9.86 -15.62
N ALA A 340 8.54 9.47 -14.36
CA ALA A 340 9.74 8.96 -13.66
C ALA A 340 10.40 7.73 -14.33
N SER A 341 9.63 6.90 -15.02
CA SER A 341 10.09 5.69 -15.71
C SER A 341 10.71 5.95 -17.09
N ASN A 342 10.53 7.14 -17.66
CA ASN A 342 10.97 7.49 -19.01
C ASN A 342 12.40 8.08 -19.00
N PRO A 343 13.39 7.45 -19.66
CA PRO A 343 14.79 7.90 -19.66
C PRO A 343 15.10 8.98 -20.71
N ALA A 344 14.10 9.55 -21.38
CA ALA A 344 14.27 10.64 -22.34
C ALA A 344 14.68 11.96 -21.64
N GLN A 345 15.29 12.87 -22.40
CA GLN A 345 15.58 14.23 -21.94
C GLN A 345 14.28 15.02 -21.75
N GLY A 346 14.12 15.70 -20.61
CA GLY A 346 12.87 16.34 -20.22
C GLY A 346 11.88 15.39 -19.53
N SER A 347 12.33 14.21 -19.11
CA SER A 347 11.55 13.16 -18.44
C SER A 347 12.37 12.51 -17.31
N GLY A 348 11.79 11.51 -16.64
CA GLY A 348 12.47 10.79 -15.56
C GLY A 348 12.49 11.57 -14.24
N LEU A 349 13.02 10.93 -13.21
CA LEU A 349 12.86 11.33 -11.81
C LEU A 349 13.36 12.75 -11.46
N PHE A 350 14.30 13.34 -12.22
CA PHE A 350 14.92 14.64 -11.87
C PHE A 350 15.07 15.63 -13.06
N ASP A 351 14.71 15.24 -14.29
CA ASP A 351 14.74 16.11 -15.49
C ASP A 351 13.34 16.28 -16.11
N GLY A 352 12.32 15.60 -15.55
CA GLY A 352 10.92 15.60 -15.99
C GLY A 352 9.94 16.36 -15.10
N PRO A 353 8.63 16.23 -15.35
CA PRO A 353 7.57 16.79 -14.53
C PRO A 353 7.62 16.28 -13.09
N TYR A 354 7.38 17.16 -12.12
CA TYR A 354 7.34 16.79 -10.71
C TYR A 354 6.47 17.74 -9.86
N SER A 355 6.07 17.24 -8.69
CA SER A 355 5.44 18.01 -7.63
C SER A 355 6.15 17.75 -6.31
N ALA A 356 6.53 18.82 -5.61
CA ALA A 356 7.15 18.79 -4.29
C ALA A 356 6.17 19.36 -3.26
N LEU A 357 5.66 18.48 -2.38
CA LEU A 357 4.67 18.80 -1.36
C LEU A 357 5.34 19.00 0.00
N GLY A 358 4.86 19.97 0.76
CA GLY A 358 5.10 20.10 2.19
C GLY A 358 3.81 20.48 2.91
N GLN A 359 3.38 19.66 3.86
CA GLN A 359 2.15 19.84 4.61
C GLN A 359 2.41 19.73 6.11
N LEU A 360 1.74 20.60 6.88
CA LEU A 360 1.67 20.54 8.33
C LEU A 360 0.20 20.37 8.74
N VAL A 361 -0.15 19.23 9.34
CA VAL A 361 -1.44 19.06 10.02
C VAL A 361 -1.26 19.45 11.49
N ILE A 362 -2.25 20.18 12.02
CA ILE A 362 -2.29 20.67 13.39
C ILE A 362 -3.58 20.17 14.05
N SER A 363 -3.43 19.38 15.11
CA SER A 363 -4.50 18.78 15.90
C SER A 363 -4.54 19.42 17.30
N PRO A 364 -5.02 20.67 17.46
CA PRO A 364 -4.88 21.41 18.73
C PRO A 364 -5.77 20.87 19.86
N ILE A 365 -6.83 20.13 19.52
CA ILE A 365 -7.73 19.41 20.44
C ILE A 365 -8.24 18.14 19.76
N GLU A 366 -8.69 17.16 20.55
CA GLU A 366 -9.35 15.95 20.04
C GLU A 366 -10.51 16.29 19.10
N GLY A 367 -10.48 15.74 17.89
CA GLY A 367 -11.52 15.90 16.87
C GLY A 367 -11.49 17.23 16.11
N LEU A 368 -10.43 18.05 16.19
CA LEU A 368 -10.20 19.20 15.31
C LEU A 368 -8.83 19.08 14.66
N ASP A 369 -8.82 18.99 13.33
CA ASP A 369 -7.61 18.94 12.51
C ASP A 369 -7.61 20.11 11.51
N ILE A 370 -6.43 20.70 11.31
CA ILE A 370 -6.20 21.82 10.39
C ILE A 370 -4.98 21.49 9.52
N GLY A 371 -5.19 21.35 8.21
CA GLY A 371 -4.13 21.20 7.23
C GLY A 371 -3.61 22.55 6.74
N LEU A 372 -2.29 22.66 6.59
CA LEU A 372 -1.61 23.77 5.92
C LEU A 372 -0.68 23.18 4.86
N THR A 373 -1.03 23.35 3.60
CA THR A 373 -0.43 22.61 2.48
C THR A 373 0.26 23.57 1.52
N TYR A 374 1.49 23.25 1.11
CA TYR A 374 2.23 23.96 0.07
C TYR A 374 2.77 22.97 -0.95
N ILE A 375 2.60 23.27 -2.23
CA ILE A 375 3.12 22.44 -3.32
C ILE A 375 3.83 23.33 -4.34
N HIS A 376 5.04 22.91 -4.73
CA HIS A 376 5.73 23.47 -5.89
C HIS A 376 5.75 22.43 -7.00
N SER A 377 5.19 22.74 -8.16
CA SER A 377 5.15 21.82 -9.29
C SER A 377 5.83 22.40 -10.53
N TYR A 378 6.42 21.51 -11.30
CA TYR A 378 6.96 21.75 -12.63
C TYR A 378 6.26 20.79 -13.60
N ASN A 379 5.61 21.35 -14.60
CA ASN A 379 4.89 20.63 -15.65
C ASN A 379 3.81 19.64 -15.17
N GLN A 380 3.27 19.86 -13.96
CA GLN A 380 2.09 19.20 -13.40
C GLN A 380 1.19 20.31 -12.86
N LEU A 381 0.14 20.65 -13.60
CA LEU A 381 -0.78 21.74 -13.25
C LEU A 381 -2.24 21.31 -13.27
N ASP A 382 -2.56 20.15 -13.85
CA ASP A 382 -3.95 19.70 -13.98
C ASP A 382 -4.53 19.37 -12.60
N THR A 383 -5.64 20.02 -12.27
CA THR A 383 -6.28 19.95 -10.94
C THR A 383 -7.26 18.78 -10.81
N GLY A 384 -7.42 17.94 -11.83
CA GLY A 384 -8.28 16.73 -11.85
C GLY A 384 -9.78 17.00 -11.69
N THR A 385 -10.15 18.27 -11.57
CA THR A 385 -11.47 18.84 -11.25
C THR A 385 -11.47 20.29 -11.73
N GLY A 386 -12.65 20.91 -11.87
CA GLY A 386 -12.78 22.31 -12.32
C GLY A 386 -12.71 22.52 -13.83
N SER A 387 -12.55 23.78 -14.22
CA SER A 387 -12.58 24.19 -15.64
C SER A 387 -11.47 23.58 -16.49
N ASN A 388 -11.64 23.65 -17.81
CA ASN A 388 -10.59 23.32 -18.77
C ASN A 388 -9.37 24.26 -18.61
N LEU A 389 -9.57 25.49 -18.14
CA LEU A 389 -8.47 26.44 -17.93
C LEU A 389 -7.63 26.10 -16.68
N SER A 390 -8.22 25.53 -15.63
CA SER A 390 -7.45 25.02 -14.48
C SER A 390 -6.74 23.70 -14.81
N ASN A 391 -7.32 22.87 -15.67
CA ASN A 391 -6.70 21.67 -16.26
C ASN A 391 -5.85 22.02 -17.51
N PHE A 392 -4.96 23.01 -17.34
CA PHE A 392 -4.27 23.73 -18.41
C PHE A 392 -3.41 22.85 -19.33
N ARG A 393 -2.75 21.81 -18.80
CA ARG A 393 -1.90 20.94 -19.64
C ARG A 393 -2.79 20.04 -20.49
N GLY A 394 -3.83 19.44 -19.91
CA GLY A 394 -4.84 18.68 -20.65
C GLY A 394 -5.47 19.51 -21.77
N LEU A 395 -5.91 20.74 -21.46
CA LEU A 395 -6.42 21.69 -22.43
C LEU A 395 -5.43 21.93 -23.58
N VAL A 396 -4.17 22.29 -23.28
CA VAL A 396 -3.18 22.63 -24.32
C VAL A 396 -2.77 21.43 -25.16
N GLU A 397 -2.68 20.24 -24.57
CA GLU A 397 -2.42 18.99 -25.31
C GLU A 397 -3.59 18.65 -26.26
N GLY A 398 -4.84 19.00 -25.90
CA GLY A 398 -6.05 18.78 -26.69
C GLY A 398 -6.44 19.84 -27.74
N LEU A 399 -5.70 20.95 -27.88
CA LEU A 399 -6.05 22.02 -28.84
C LEU A 399 -5.94 21.58 -30.32
N ASP A 400 -6.93 21.95 -31.14
CA ASP A 400 -6.92 21.76 -32.61
C ASP A 400 -5.69 22.41 -33.29
N ASP A 401 -5.22 23.56 -32.78
CA ASP A 401 -4.00 24.24 -33.23
C ASP A 401 -2.71 23.54 -32.75
N ASN A 402 -2.83 22.43 -32.03
CA ASN A 402 -1.73 21.63 -31.48
C ASN A 402 -1.77 20.14 -31.92
N PRO A 403 -1.87 19.82 -33.22
CA PRO A 403 -2.05 18.44 -33.71
C PRO A 403 -0.87 17.50 -33.43
N ASP A 404 0.27 18.04 -33.00
CA ASP A 404 1.46 17.29 -32.58
C ASP A 404 1.49 17.01 -31.05
N GLY A 405 0.46 17.41 -30.28
CA GLY A 405 0.38 17.19 -28.83
C GLY A 405 1.51 17.88 -28.04
N ARG A 406 1.93 19.09 -28.45
CA ARG A 406 3.10 19.77 -27.84
C ARG A 406 2.76 20.26 -26.44
N ASN A 407 3.39 19.67 -25.44
CA ASN A 407 3.28 20.11 -24.05
C ASN A 407 3.88 21.53 -23.83
N VAL A 408 3.20 22.34 -23.02
CA VAL A 408 3.70 23.61 -22.49
C VAL A 408 4.15 23.41 -21.06
N ALA A 409 5.48 23.30 -20.86
CA ALA A 409 6.06 23.26 -19.52
C ALA A 409 5.60 24.45 -18.66
N THR A 410 4.99 24.15 -17.51
CA THR A 410 4.53 25.11 -16.50
C THR A 410 5.42 25.08 -15.25
N SER A 411 5.31 26.10 -14.42
CA SER A 411 5.78 26.08 -13.03
C SER A 411 4.73 26.76 -12.16
N SER A 412 4.34 26.11 -11.07
CA SER A 412 3.27 26.57 -10.19
C SER A 412 3.67 26.54 -8.71
N ASN A 413 2.94 27.30 -7.90
CA ASN A 413 3.02 27.26 -6.46
C ASN A 413 1.59 27.27 -5.93
N SER A 414 1.20 26.20 -5.26
CA SER A 414 -0.13 25.96 -4.72
C SER A 414 -0.11 26.08 -3.20
N TYR A 415 -1.16 26.67 -2.64
CA TYR A 415 -1.32 26.94 -1.21
C TYR A 415 -2.71 26.46 -0.79
N GLY A 416 -2.76 25.55 0.17
CA GLY A 416 -3.98 24.93 0.70
C GLY A 416 -4.15 25.20 2.19
N VAL A 417 -5.40 25.36 2.61
CA VAL A 417 -5.82 25.28 4.01
C VAL A 417 -7.02 24.35 4.09
N GLU A 418 -6.89 23.30 4.89
CA GLU A 418 -7.90 22.28 5.11
C GLU A 418 -8.38 22.32 6.56
N LEU A 419 -9.64 21.99 6.83
CA LEU A 419 -10.18 21.90 8.19
C LEU A 419 -11.19 20.75 8.29
N SER A 420 -11.14 20.04 9.41
CA SER A 420 -12.16 19.07 9.83
C SER A 420 -12.37 19.16 11.32
N TRP A 421 -13.63 19.27 11.75
CA TRP A 421 -14.01 19.43 13.15
C TRP A 421 -15.24 18.59 13.49
N GLN A 422 -15.02 17.54 14.30
CA GLN A 422 -16.03 16.76 14.96
C GLN A 422 -16.67 17.54 16.11
N LEU A 423 -17.67 18.36 15.79
CA LEU A 423 -18.50 19.11 16.75
C LEU A 423 -19.23 18.18 17.74
N SER A 424 -19.56 16.97 17.30
CA SER A 424 -20.11 15.90 18.12
C SER A 424 -19.90 14.54 17.44
N LYS A 425 -20.16 13.44 18.13
CA LYS A 425 -20.03 12.08 17.58
C LYS A 425 -20.75 11.84 16.24
N ASN A 426 -21.80 12.60 15.96
CA ASN A 426 -22.65 12.44 14.77
C ASN A 426 -22.70 13.70 13.88
N ILE A 427 -21.83 14.69 14.11
CA ILE A 427 -21.75 15.90 13.29
C ILE A 427 -20.29 16.31 13.14
N VAL A 428 -19.81 16.31 11.90
CA VAL A 428 -18.49 16.81 11.51
C VAL A 428 -18.71 17.92 10.49
N ILE A 429 -18.07 19.07 10.71
CA ILE A 429 -17.95 20.13 9.70
C ILE A 429 -16.54 20.14 9.15
N GLY A 430 -16.37 20.46 7.89
CA GLY A 430 -15.06 20.59 7.29
C GLY A 430 -15.06 21.51 6.09
N GLY A 431 -13.97 21.47 5.34
CA GLY A 431 -13.81 22.24 4.12
C GLY A 431 -12.36 22.55 3.82
N TRP A 432 -12.15 23.23 2.70
CA TRP A 432 -10.83 23.65 2.25
C TRP A 432 -10.89 24.95 1.46
N GLY A 433 -9.75 25.61 1.33
CA GLY A 433 -9.50 26.68 0.38
C GLY A 433 -8.14 26.48 -0.28
N GLY A 434 -8.09 26.65 -1.60
CA GLY A 434 -6.89 26.50 -2.41
C GLY A 434 -6.64 27.72 -3.29
N TYR A 435 -5.37 28.04 -3.48
CA TYR A 435 -4.88 29.05 -4.42
C TYR A 435 -3.62 28.54 -5.13
N THR A 436 -3.61 28.58 -6.46
CA THR A 436 -2.45 28.19 -7.27
C THR A 436 -2.09 29.30 -8.24
N ASN A 437 -0.88 29.86 -8.07
CA ASN A 437 -0.28 30.73 -9.10
C ASN A 437 0.58 29.87 -10.02
N ALA A 438 0.31 29.92 -11.31
CA ALA A 438 1.08 29.21 -12.33
C ALA A 438 1.61 30.12 -13.43
N ARG A 439 2.69 29.70 -14.09
CA ARG A 439 3.30 30.40 -15.23
C ARG A 439 3.77 29.44 -16.30
N THR A 440 3.67 29.86 -17.56
CA THR A 440 4.16 29.09 -18.72
C THR A 440 5.64 29.39 -18.97
N LEU A 441 6.43 28.32 -19.09
CA LEU A 441 7.88 28.36 -19.30
C LEU A 441 8.27 28.15 -20.77
N SER A 442 7.37 27.61 -21.58
CA SER A 442 7.52 27.47 -23.03
C SER A 442 6.44 28.28 -23.77
N THR A 443 6.58 28.39 -25.09
CA THR A 443 5.55 28.94 -25.99
C THR A 443 4.97 27.87 -26.93
N ALA A 444 5.33 26.59 -26.74
CA ALA A 444 5.09 25.49 -27.67
C ALA A 444 5.35 25.85 -29.16
N GLY A 445 6.45 26.56 -29.44
CA GLY A 445 6.79 27.01 -30.80
C GLY A 445 6.04 28.25 -31.29
N GLY A 446 5.40 29.00 -30.39
CA GLY A 446 4.60 30.18 -30.69
C GLY A 446 3.08 29.95 -30.71
N LEU A 447 2.62 28.77 -30.27
CA LEU A 447 1.21 28.44 -30.07
C LEU A 447 0.55 29.35 -29.04
N ILE A 448 1.27 29.65 -27.95
CA ILE A 448 0.86 30.57 -26.88
C ILE A 448 2.00 31.54 -26.54
N ASN A 449 1.71 32.64 -25.83
CA ASN A 449 2.77 33.42 -25.17
C ASN A 449 3.18 32.82 -23.81
N ARG A 450 4.34 33.27 -23.33
CA ARG A 450 4.64 33.16 -21.89
C ARG A 450 3.74 34.10 -21.11
N GLY A 451 3.17 33.59 -20.03
CA GLY A 451 2.26 34.31 -19.15
C GLY A 451 2.06 33.60 -17.82
N SER A 452 1.05 34.03 -17.08
CA SER A 452 0.59 33.43 -15.82
C SER A 452 -0.93 33.25 -15.81
N LEU A 453 -1.39 32.35 -14.93
CA LEU A 453 -2.78 32.17 -14.54
C LEU A 453 -2.88 31.99 -13.02
N ASP A 454 -3.95 32.51 -12.43
CA ASP A 454 -4.26 32.43 -11.00
C ASP A 454 -5.53 31.59 -10.78
N ILE A 455 -5.37 30.40 -10.20
CA ILE A 455 -6.43 29.42 -9.95
C ILE A 455 -6.89 29.51 -8.49
N TRP A 456 -8.20 29.48 -8.25
CA TRP A 456 -8.80 29.40 -6.92
C TRP A 456 -9.81 28.26 -6.82
N ASN A 457 -9.93 27.66 -5.64
CA ASN A 457 -10.98 26.69 -5.31
C ASN A 457 -11.31 26.76 -3.81
N TRP A 458 -12.51 26.34 -3.42
CA TRP A 458 -12.88 26.19 -2.01
C TRP A 458 -14.08 25.27 -1.85
N ALA A 459 -14.23 24.64 -0.68
CA ALA A 459 -15.46 23.95 -0.31
C ALA A 459 -15.75 24.04 1.19
N ALA A 460 -17.01 23.88 1.55
CA ALA A 460 -17.47 23.56 2.89
C ALA A 460 -18.15 22.18 2.87
N THR A 461 -17.81 21.32 3.84
CA THR A 461 -18.36 19.98 3.98
C THR A 461 -19.14 19.83 5.29
N LEU A 462 -20.18 19.00 5.26
CA LEU A 462 -21.00 18.67 6.43
C LEU A 462 -21.32 17.18 6.40
N GLY A 463 -20.78 16.44 7.35
CA GLY A 463 -20.97 15.00 7.51
C GLY A 463 -21.79 14.66 8.76
N PHE A 464 -22.66 13.65 8.64
CA PHE A 464 -23.41 13.05 9.74
C PHE A 464 -23.12 11.55 9.85
N PRO A 465 -22.05 11.15 10.56
CA PRO A 465 -21.77 9.75 10.87
C PRO A 465 -22.87 9.08 11.70
N ASP A 466 -23.10 7.81 11.42
CA ASP A 466 -24.10 6.92 12.02
C ASP A 466 -25.54 7.43 11.92
N LEU A 467 -25.86 8.22 10.89
CA LEU A 467 -27.21 8.79 10.74
C LEU A 467 -28.23 7.69 10.45
N GLY A 468 -29.02 7.34 11.46
CA GLY A 468 -30.12 6.36 11.37
C GLY A 468 -29.70 4.90 11.59
N LYS A 469 -28.45 4.54 11.27
CA LYS A 469 -27.82 3.24 11.56
C LYS A 469 -26.31 3.45 11.70
N GLU A 470 -25.68 2.69 12.60
CA GLU A 470 -24.22 2.55 12.71
C GLU A 470 -23.59 2.15 11.37
N GLY A 471 -22.51 2.83 10.99
CA GLY A 471 -21.82 2.69 9.70
C GLY A 471 -22.39 3.52 8.55
N ASN A 472 -23.55 4.17 8.71
CA ASN A 472 -24.09 5.05 7.66
C ASN A 472 -23.43 6.44 7.69
N LEU A 473 -23.35 7.10 6.53
CA LEU A 473 -22.86 8.48 6.42
C LEU A 473 -23.76 9.29 5.47
N LEU A 474 -24.38 10.37 5.97
CA LEU A 474 -24.95 11.43 5.13
C LEU A 474 -23.90 12.53 4.99
N GLY A 475 -23.56 12.90 3.76
CA GLY A 475 -22.62 13.98 3.47
C GLY A 475 -23.23 15.03 2.54
N PHE A 476 -22.78 16.27 2.73
CA PHE A 476 -23.03 17.40 1.86
C PHE A 476 -21.72 18.13 1.56
N VAL A 477 -21.55 18.56 0.32
CA VAL A 477 -20.43 19.41 -0.14
C VAL A 477 -21.02 20.62 -0.86
N VAL A 478 -20.55 21.82 -0.54
CA VAL A 478 -20.82 23.03 -1.33
C VAL A 478 -19.52 23.77 -1.53
N GLY A 479 -19.16 24.05 -2.79
CA GLY A 479 -17.89 24.69 -3.11
C GLY A 479 -17.84 25.31 -4.50
N MET A 480 -16.67 25.84 -4.83
CA MET A 480 -16.26 26.24 -6.17
C MET A 480 -15.08 25.34 -6.55
N GLU A 481 -15.22 24.61 -7.64
CA GLU A 481 -14.14 23.84 -8.24
C GLU A 481 -13.02 24.77 -8.76
N PRO A 482 -11.84 24.25 -9.14
CA PRO A 482 -10.73 25.06 -9.64
C PRO A 482 -11.09 25.98 -10.82
N ARG A 483 -11.12 27.29 -10.53
CA ARG A 483 -11.39 28.40 -11.46
C ARG A 483 -10.15 29.23 -11.74
N VAL A 484 -9.87 29.55 -13.00
CA VAL A 484 -8.92 30.60 -13.40
C VAL A 484 -9.57 31.98 -13.32
N THR A 485 -9.09 32.81 -12.39
CA THR A 485 -9.68 34.13 -12.08
C THR A 485 -8.92 35.34 -12.64
N ASP A 486 -7.67 35.15 -13.06
CA ASP A 486 -6.85 36.13 -13.78
C ASP A 486 -5.89 35.37 -14.68
N SER A 487 -5.68 35.85 -15.91
CA SER A 487 -4.73 35.27 -16.84
C SER A 487 -4.23 36.30 -17.84
N ASN A 488 -2.96 36.15 -18.23
CA ASN A 488 -2.37 36.91 -19.35
C ASN A 488 -1.77 36.01 -20.44
N ILE A 489 -2.13 34.73 -20.42
CA ILE A 489 -1.87 33.79 -21.52
C ILE A 489 -2.90 34.06 -22.62
N ILE A 490 -2.46 34.01 -23.87
CA ILE A 490 -3.30 34.13 -25.06
C ILE A 490 -3.35 32.74 -25.68
N LEU A 491 -4.53 32.15 -25.65
CA LEU A 491 -4.81 30.86 -26.27
C LEU A 491 -5.15 31.05 -27.76
N PRO A 492 -4.90 30.04 -28.62
CA PRO A 492 -5.31 30.07 -30.02
C PRO A 492 -6.84 29.89 -30.14
N GLY A 493 -7.37 29.83 -31.37
CA GLY A 493 -8.81 29.69 -31.63
C GLY A 493 -9.72 30.85 -31.20
N GLY A 494 -9.24 31.78 -30.37
CA GLY A 494 -10.07 32.78 -29.69
C GLY A 494 -10.68 32.27 -28.37
N ILE A 495 -10.13 31.19 -27.82
CA ILE A 495 -10.52 30.63 -26.52
C ILE A 495 -10.27 31.68 -25.42
N ALA A 496 -11.23 31.83 -24.50
CA ALA A 496 -11.10 32.70 -23.34
C ALA A 496 -9.91 32.26 -22.47
N ASN A 497 -9.19 33.21 -21.88
CA ASN A 497 -7.99 32.91 -21.12
C ASN A 497 -8.19 32.91 -19.60
N GLU A 498 -9.32 33.44 -19.15
CA GLU A 498 -9.86 33.38 -17.79
C GLU A 498 -11.27 32.79 -17.85
N ASP A 499 -11.73 32.19 -16.75
CA ASP A 499 -13.10 31.70 -16.65
C ASP A 499 -14.02 32.88 -16.33
N ASP A 500 -14.98 33.20 -17.20
CA ASP A 500 -15.80 34.42 -17.09
C ASP A 500 -16.69 34.44 -15.82
N ASP A 501 -17.33 33.31 -15.49
CA ASP A 501 -18.35 33.21 -14.43
C ASP A 501 -17.93 32.32 -13.24
N THR A 502 -18.88 31.89 -12.41
CA THR A 502 -18.60 31.05 -11.23
C THR A 502 -19.60 29.92 -11.14
N SER A 503 -19.13 28.71 -11.35
CA SER A 503 -19.88 27.50 -11.04
C SER A 503 -19.82 27.20 -9.54
N LEU A 504 -20.92 26.73 -8.99
CA LEU A 504 -20.96 26.11 -7.67
C LEU A 504 -21.15 24.61 -7.83
N HIS A 505 -20.31 23.84 -7.16
CA HIS A 505 -20.49 22.41 -6.95
C HIS A 505 -21.36 22.21 -5.70
N ILE A 506 -22.44 21.46 -5.83
CA ILE A 506 -23.36 21.11 -4.75
C ILE A 506 -23.57 19.59 -4.77
N GLU A 507 -23.02 18.88 -3.79
CA GLU A 507 -23.17 17.41 -3.64
C GLU A 507 -24.04 17.07 -2.42
N ALA A 508 -24.88 16.04 -2.56
CA ALA A 508 -25.48 15.34 -1.44
C ALA A 508 -25.44 13.82 -1.68
N PHE A 509 -24.98 13.05 -0.69
CA PHE A 509 -24.92 11.58 -0.77
C PHE A 509 -25.31 10.92 0.55
N TYR A 510 -25.79 9.68 0.49
CA TYR A 510 -26.09 8.89 1.69
C TYR A 510 -25.58 7.46 1.58
N GLN A 511 -24.43 7.19 2.18
CA GLN A 511 -23.88 5.85 2.33
C GLN A 511 -24.73 5.07 3.33
N TYR A 512 -25.44 4.05 2.83
CA TYR A 512 -26.21 3.12 3.64
C TYR A 512 -25.44 1.80 3.77
N GLN A 513 -24.88 1.55 4.95
CA GLN A 513 -24.18 0.31 5.26
C GLN A 513 -25.21 -0.82 5.38
N ILE A 514 -25.14 -1.81 4.50
CA ILE A 514 -26.02 -2.98 4.55
C ILE A 514 -25.45 -3.97 5.59
N THR A 515 -24.19 -4.31 5.42
CA THR A 515 -23.36 -5.16 6.28
C THR A 515 -21.96 -4.54 6.37
N ASP A 516 -21.13 -4.99 7.30
CA ASP A 516 -19.75 -4.53 7.49
C ASP A 516 -18.94 -4.52 6.17
N ASN A 517 -19.23 -5.46 5.25
CA ASN A 517 -18.57 -5.63 3.96
C ASN A 517 -19.32 -5.02 2.74
N ILE A 518 -20.50 -4.41 2.90
CA ILE A 518 -21.33 -3.97 1.76
C ILE A 518 -22.07 -2.66 2.07
N ALA A 519 -21.85 -1.65 1.23
CA ALA A 519 -22.50 -0.35 1.28
C ALA A 519 -23.21 -0.01 -0.04
N ILE A 520 -24.27 0.81 0.03
CA ILE A 520 -24.86 1.46 -1.16
C ILE A 520 -24.99 2.95 -0.88
N THR A 521 -24.41 3.77 -1.77
CA THR A 521 -24.33 5.22 -1.70
C THR A 521 -24.98 5.84 -2.94
N PRO A 522 -26.30 6.12 -2.91
CA PRO A 522 -26.89 7.13 -3.79
C PRO A 522 -26.27 8.51 -3.53
N GLY A 523 -26.00 9.24 -4.61
CA GLY A 523 -25.52 10.61 -4.59
C GLY A 523 -26.09 11.43 -5.76
N VAL A 524 -26.13 12.74 -5.57
CA VAL A 524 -26.43 13.73 -6.60
C VAL A 524 -25.43 14.86 -6.53
N ILE A 525 -24.94 15.27 -7.70
CA ILE A 525 -24.04 16.40 -7.90
C ILE A 525 -24.79 17.41 -8.78
N TRP A 526 -24.71 18.69 -8.44
CA TRP A 526 -25.25 19.80 -9.20
C TRP A 526 -24.17 20.87 -9.39
N ILE A 527 -23.88 21.18 -10.64
CA ILE A 527 -22.89 22.15 -11.11
C ILE A 527 -23.67 23.29 -11.77
N THR A 528 -23.60 24.51 -11.22
CA THR A 528 -24.53 25.60 -11.60
C THR A 528 -24.17 26.39 -12.86
N ALA A 529 -22.94 26.24 -13.38
CA ALA A 529 -22.49 26.91 -14.61
C ALA A 529 -21.31 26.12 -15.19
N PRO A 530 -21.56 25.00 -15.91
CA PRO A 530 -20.52 24.07 -16.34
C PRO A 530 -19.35 24.73 -17.07
N ASN A 531 -18.12 24.37 -16.69
CA ASN A 531 -16.89 25.03 -17.12
C ASN A 531 -16.85 26.54 -16.78
N HIS A 532 -17.44 26.92 -15.65
CA HIS A 532 -17.51 28.30 -15.14
C HIS A 532 -18.03 29.34 -16.17
N ASN A 533 -19.07 28.97 -16.93
CA ASN A 533 -19.67 29.80 -17.98
C ASN A 533 -21.20 29.84 -17.78
N ASP A 534 -21.79 31.03 -17.54
CA ASP A 534 -23.22 31.18 -17.24
C ASP A 534 -24.16 31.02 -18.46
N ASN A 535 -23.58 30.78 -19.65
CA ASN A 535 -24.31 30.49 -20.88
C ASN A 535 -24.61 28.99 -21.07
N ASN A 536 -24.01 28.12 -20.24
CA ASN A 536 -24.24 26.67 -20.23
C ASN A 536 -25.30 26.34 -19.17
N ASP A 537 -26.36 25.61 -19.52
CA ASP A 537 -27.43 25.23 -18.57
C ASP A 537 -26.89 24.28 -17.47
N ASP A 538 -27.40 24.46 -16.23
CA ASP A 538 -27.03 23.70 -15.03
C ASP A 538 -26.89 22.17 -15.26
N LEU A 539 -25.72 21.62 -14.94
CA LEU A 539 -25.43 20.19 -15.04
C LEU A 539 -25.80 19.47 -13.74
N VAL A 540 -26.63 18.43 -13.85
CA VAL A 540 -27.01 17.57 -12.73
C VAL A 540 -26.61 16.12 -13.03
N ILE A 541 -25.77 15.55 -12.18
CA ILE A 541 -25.30 14.16 -12.28
C ILE A 541 -25.93 13.35 -11.14
N GLY A 542 -26.60 12.26 -11.48
CA GLY A 542 -27.15 11.30 -10.51
C GLY A 542 -26.32 10.02 -10.51
N THR A 543 -25.99 9.49 -9.34
CA THR A 543 -25.20 8.26 -9.21
C THR A 543 -25.64 7.36 -8.05
N ILE A 544 -25.39 6.05 -8.17
CA ILE A 544 -25.52 5.06 -7.11
C ILE A 544 -24.28 4.17 -7.15
N ARG A 545 -23.41 4.33 -6.15
CA ARG A 545 -22.24 3.47 -5.91
C ARG A 545 -22.63 2.30 -4.99
N ALA A 546 -22.39 1.07 -5.39
CA ALA A 546 -22.49 -0.11 -4.53
C ALA A 546 -21.10 -0.69 -4.29
N THR A 547 -20.60 -0.58 -3.05
CA THR A 547 -19.23 -0.98 -2.67
C THR A 547 -19.26 -2.30 -1.90
N PHE A 548 -18.35 -3.20 -2.25
CA PHE A 548 -18.11 -4.49 -1.62
C PHE A 548 -16.64 -4.58 -1.19
N SER A 549 -16.38 -4.84 0.09
CA SER A 549 -15.02 -4.87 0.66
C SER A 549 -14.80 -6.20 1.40
N PHE A 550 -13.68 -6.91 1.19
CA PHE A 550 -13.46 -8.26 1.74
C PHE A 550 -12.00 -8.63 2.02
#